data_AF-A0A5C6X4L0-F1
#
_entry.id   AF-A0A5C6X4L0-F1
#
_cell.length_a   1.000
_cell.length_b   1.000
_cell.length_c   1.000
_cell.angle_alpha   90.00
_cell.angle_beta   90.00
_cell.angle_gamma   90.00
#
_symmetry.space_group_name_H-M   'P 1'
#
loop_
_entity.id
_entity.type
_entity.pdbx_description
1 polymer ?
#
loop_
_entity_poly.entity_id
_entity_poly.type
_entity_poly.pdbx_seq_one_letter_code
_entity_poly.pdbx_strand_id
1 'polypeptide(L)'
;MAKLVIPAPGEEAQREGELDAGLWGGLALSLTVAVLGWGLWVVPQQGEPVDPLADLSPAERQAREASEAFSKWDVGALDVGALAEEERLRAIEYGPRALTEKICSWHVEESEAAGPEADALALAVSRRSERAPWTCLVRGYLGARFEGELEREMEGFWSEVEGGTHQLLVAAVVDTMREERERPETERFYRWLRGCAARQQGSLPTSCLKLTRQLSPAQGQDVLEMIDRQLEGAPEVEVVLEMSAALGRLAEYGQPQAWRVVEAQGLPDYDVDLRQGALFSMCRLMNSPDPRVRDDVAQRLATIAKVGLRPTDAYVHYRWLKTCRIMFGDRQEYDDRMFPYLGVIDAQREMQPRYAYSELSELGMCEQQEGMPLWLCGSRRWTGGRRAMADVLADDFVVSRYVEWLELNEVEAAVEEASDEF
;
A
#
# COMPACT_ATOMS: atom_id res chain seq x y z
N MET A 1 17.44 21.54 -13.47
CA MET A 1 16.78 20.74 -12.42
C MET A 1 15.29 21.03 -12.45
N ALA A 2 14.50 20.19 -13.12
CA ALA A 2 13.06 20.20 -12.93
C ALA A 2 12.80 19.72 -11.50
N LYS A 3 12.11 20.53 -10.71
CA LYS A 3 11.78 20.18 -9.32
C LYS A 3 10.29 19.87 -9.30
N LEU A 4 9.96 18.60 -9.11
CA LEU A 4 8.60 18.21 -8.77
C LEU A 4 8.32 18.77 -7.37
N VAL A 5 7.34 19.67 -7.27
CA VAL A 5 6.92 20.25 -6.00
C VAL A 5 5.77 19.42 -5.48
N ILE A 6 6.08 18.58 -4.50
CA ILE A 6 5.11 17.89 -3.67
C ILE A 6 5.03 18.67 -2.35
N PRO A 7 3.86 19.19 -1.93
CA PRO A 7 3.76 19.95 -0.69
C PRO A 7 4.15 19.08 0.50
N ALA A 8 4.83 19.69 1.47
CA ALA A 8 5.22 19.03 2.70
C ALA A 8 3.96 18.57 3.48
N PRO A 9 4.02 17.46 4.25
CA PRO A 9 2.92 17.06 5.10
C PRO A 9 2.71 18.13 6.18
N GLY A 10 1.71 19.01 5.99
CA GLY A 10 1.39 20.09 6.93
C GLY A 10 0.64 21.29 6.34
N GLU A 11 0.60 21.49 5.02
CA GLU A 11 -0.02 22.70 4.43
C GLU A 11 -1.52 22.59 4.09
N GLU A 12 -2.16 21.43 4.28
CA GLU A 12 -3.61 21.25 3.99
C GLU A 12 -4.52 21.25 5.23
N ALA A 13 -4.04 21.74 6.37
CA ALA A 13 -4.87 21.94 7.56
C ALA A 13 -5.42 23.38 7.62
N GLN A 14 -6.17 23.82 6.62
CA GLN A 14 -7.05 25.00 6.75
C GLN A 14 -7.99 25.15 5.56
N ARG A 15 -9.04 24.33 5.52
CA ARG A 15 -10.32 24.64 4.86
C ARG A 15 -11.36 23.60 5.28
N GLU A 16 -11.70 23.62 6.56
CA GLU A 16 -12.98 23.08 7.04
C GLU A 16 -13.86 24.25 7.46
N GLY A 17 -15.14 24.11 7.14
CA GLY A 17 -16.10 25.19 7.00
C GLY A 17 -16.37 25.94 8.30
N GLU A 18 -16.63 27.24 8.12
CA GLU A 18 -17.40 28.06 9.05
C GLU A 18 -18.69 27.32 9.43
N LEU A 19 -18.77 26.89 10.69
CA LEU A 19 -20.02 26.54 11.34
C LEU A 19 -20.38 27.66 12.31
N ASP A 20 -21.57 28.20 12.08
CA ASP A 20 -22.24 29.31 12.75
C ASP A 20 -21.97 29.43 14.25
N ALA A 21 -21.23 30.48 14.62
CA ALA A 21 -21.20 31.03 15.96
C ALA A 21 -22.53 31.74 16.24
N GLY A 22 -23.56 30.98 16.63
CA GLY A 22 -24.89 31.55 16.77
C GLY A 22 -25.90 30.76 17.59
N LEU A 23 -25.52 29.87 18.52
CA LEU A 23 -26.54 29.22 19.38
C LEU A 23 -26.03 28.60 20.71
N TRP A 24 -25.07 29.21 21.40
CA TRP A 24 -24.58 28.72 22.71
C TRP A 24 -24.60 29.76 23.84
N GLY A 25 -25.52 30.73 23.77
CA GLY A 25 -25.72 31.74 24.82
C GLY A 25 -26.81 31.44 25.86
N GLY A 26 -27.48 30.29 25.81
CA GLY A 26 -28.76 30.10 26.53
C GLY A 26 -28.89 28.92 27.50
N LEU A 27 -27.88 28.06 27.66
CA LEU A 27 -28.03 26.79 28.40
C LEU A 27 -26.97 26.55 29.51
N ALA A 28 -26.30 27.60 29.96
CA ALA A 28 -25.30 27.51 31.04
C ALA A 28 -25.80 27.99 32.42
N LEU A 29 -27.09 28.32 32.57
CA LEU A 29 -27.60 28.95 33.81
C LEU A 29 -28.75 28.20 34.52
N SER A 30 -29.14 27.02 34.04
CA SER A 30 -30.22 26.22 34.66
C SER A 30 -29.76 24.88 35.26
N LEU A 31 -28.50 24.46 35.10
CA LEU A 31 -28.00 23.18 35.62
C LEU A 31 -27.24 23.29 36.95
N THR A 32 -26.95 24.50 37.42
CA THR A 32 -26.22 24.75 38.67
C THR A 32 -27.09 24.70 39.93
N VAL A 33 -28.42 24.63 39.81
CA VAL A 33 -29.35 24.58 40.95
C VAL A 33 -29.84 23.15 41.26
N ALA A 34 -29.66 22.18 40.36
CA ALA A 34 -30.07 20.79 40.59
C ALA A 34 -28.99 19.92 41.29
N VAL A 35 -27.73 20.33 41.27
CA VAL A 35 -26.60 19.52 41.81
C VAL A 35 -26.38 19.72 43.32
N LEU A 36 -26.89 20.80 43.92
CA LEU A 36 -26.69 21.08 45.35
C LEU A 36 -27.75 20.46 46.27
N GLY A 37 -28.81 19.84 45.74
CA GLY A 37 -29.90 19.23 46.51
C GLY A 37 -29.74 17.74 46.81
N TRP A 38 -28.80 17.04 46.18
CA TRP A 38 -28.60 15.59 46.32
C TRP A 38 -27.36 15.19 47.15
N GLY A 39 -26.62 16.17 47.68
CA GLY A 39 -25.39 15.92 48.43
C GLY A 39 -25.55 15.59 49.92
N LEU A 40 -26.78 15.43 50.44
CA LEU A 40 -27.03 15.33 51.88
C LEU A 40 -27.71 14.04 52.35
N TRP A 41 -27.87 13.03 51.48
CA TRP A 41 -28.53 11.76 51.84
C TRP A 41 -27.82 10.51 51.31
N VAL A 42 -26.48 10.52 51.27
CA VAL A 42 -25.68 9.29 51.17
C VAL A 42 -24.63 9.33 52.27
N VAL A 43 -25.00 8.84 53.44
CA VAL A 43 -24.02 8.36 54.43
C VAL A 43 -23.28 7.20 53.78
N PRO A 44 -21.95 7.24 53.60
CA PRO A 44 -21.23 6.06 53.19
C PRO A 44 -21.29 5.09 54.37
N GLN A 45 -22.11 4.05 54.26
CA GLN A 45 -21.88 2.87 55.08
C GLN A 45 -20.47 2.40 54.72
N GLN A 46 -19.58 2.37 55.72
CA GLN A 46 -18.31 1.67 55.65
C GLN A 46 -18.63 0.18 55.45
N GLY A 47 -18.89 -0.21 54.22
CA GLY A 47 -18.81 -1.59 53.80
C GLY A 47 -17.36 -2.04 53.93
N GLU A 48 -17.18 -3.29 54.34
CA GLU A 48 -15.88 -3.97 54.31
C GLU A 48 -15.16 -3.68 52.99
N PRO A 49 -13.82 -3.58 52.96
CA PRO A 49 -13.08 -3.43 51.71
C PRO A 49 -13.45 -4.61 50.81
N VAL A 50 -14.32 -4.36 49.83
CA VAL A 50 -14.64 -5.32 48.79
C VAL A 50 -13.35 -5.43 47.99
N ASP A 51 -12.63 -6.52 48.21
CA ASP A 51 -11.44 -6.84 47.43
C ASP A 51 -11.87 -6.90 45.95
N PRO A 52 -11.45 -5.94 45.10
CA PRO A 52 -11.84 -5.90 43.69
C PRO A 52 -11.28 -7.10 42.89
N LEU A 53 -10.51 -7.97 43.54
CA LEU A 53 -9.95 -9.21 43.02
C LEU A 53 -10.70 -10.47 43.52
N ALA A 54 -11.66 -10.34 44.44
CA ALA A 54 -12.34 -11.46 45.09
C ALA A 54 -13.07 -12.38 44.10
N ASP A 55 -13.65 -11.81 43.04
CA ASP A 55 -14.42 -12.53 42.01
C ASP A 55 -13.58 -12.99 40.80
N LEU A 56 -12.29 -12.66 40.76
CA LEU A 56 -11.39 -13.06 39.68
C LEU A 56 -10.84 -14.47 39.89
N SER A 57 -10.67 -15.21 38.80
CA SER A 57 -9.94 -16.48 38.83
C SER A 57 -8.48 -16.25 39.30
N PRO A 58 -7.81 -17.27 39.86
CA PRO A 58 -6.42 -17.13 40.32
C PRO A 58 -5.47 -16.58 39.23
N ALA A 59 -5.69 -16.97 37.97
CA ALA A 59 -4.91 -16.48 36.83
C ALA A 59 -5.17 -15.00 36.52
N GLU A 60 -6.43 -14.56 36.55
CA GLU A 60 -6.80 -13.15 36.34
C GLU A 60 -6.30 -12.25 37.46
N ARG A 61 -6.31 -12.75 38.70
CA ARG A 61 -5.75 -12.05 39.86
C ARG A 61 -4.24 -11.85 39.69
N GLN A 62 -3.51 -12.92 39.36
CA GLN A 62 -2.06 -12.85 39.11
C GLN A 62 -1.73 -11.89 37.96
N ALA A 63 -2.52 -11.91 36.88
CA ALA A 63 -2.35 -11.02 35.75
C ALA A 63 -2.55 -9.55 36.14
N ARG A 64 -3.56 -9.26 36.97
CA ARG A 64 -3.88 -7.91 37.42
C ARG A 64 -2.83 -7.39 38.40
N GLU A 65 -2.41 -8.20 39.37
CA GLU A 65 -1.32 -7.86 40.30
C GLU A 65 0.00 -7.61 39.56
N ALA A 66 0.33 -8.42 38.56
CA ALA A 66 1.53 -8.23 37.75
C ALA A 66 1.46 -6.94 36.92
N SER A 67 0.32 -6.68 36.25
CA SER A 67 0.09 -5.45 35.49
C SER A 67 0.19 -4.19 36.38
N GLU A 68 -0.40 -4.22 37.58
CA GLU A 68 -0.32 -3.13 38.56
C GLU A 68 1.08 -2.94 39.15
N ALA A 69 1.89 -4.00 39.22
CA ALA A 69 3.28 -3.90 39.62
C ALA A 69 4.11 -3.19 38.54
N PHE A 70 3.98 -3.61 37.27
CA PHE A 70 4.71 -3.03 36.15
C PHE A 70 4.27 -1.61 35.80
N SER A 71 3.01 -1.24 36.03
CA SER A 71 2.52 0.12 35.75
C SER A 71 3.22 1.21 36.58
N LYS A 72 3.86 0.83 37.68
CA LYS A 72 4.64 1.73 38.56
C LYS A 72 6.07 1.92 38.09
N TRP A 73 6.52 1.16 37.08
CA TRP A 73 7.88 1.23 36.59
C TRP A 73 8.06 2.44 35.67
N ASP A 74 9.18 3.13 35.82
CA ASP A 74 9.61 4.13 34.84
C ASP A 74 10.25 3.42 33.64
N VAL A 75 9.42 3.11 32.65
CA VAL A 75 9.85 2.42 31.41
C VAL A 75 10.95 3.19 30.69
N GLY A 76 10.96 4.53 30.77
CA GLY A 76 11.97 5.36 30.11
C GLY A 76 13.37 5.15 30.70
N ALA A 77 13.47 5.09 32.03
CA ALA A 77 14.74 4.94 32.74
C ALA A 77 15.20 3.48 32.94
N LEU A 78 14.35 2.50 32.64
CA LEU A 78 14.64 1.08 32.87
C LEU A 78 15.77 0.54 31.98
N ASP A 79 16.75 -0.13 32.57
CA ASP A 79 17.72 -0.96 31.85
C ASP A 79 17.19 -2.40 31.74
N VAL A 80 16.76 -2.80 30.54
CA VAL A 80 16.17 -4.13 30.29
C VAL A 80 17.23 -5.23 30.37
N GLY A 81 18.47 -4.96 29.95
CA GLY A 81 19.54 -5.95 29.97
C GLY A 81 19.93 -6.37 31.38
N ALA A 82 19.67 -5.51 32.37
CA ALA A 82 19.89 -5.79 33.79
C ALA A 82 18.78 -6.62 34.46
N LEU A 83 17.62 -6.80 33.81
CA LEU A 83 16.51 -7.58 34.36
C LEU A 83 16.83 -9.08 34.39
N ALA A 84 16.23 -9.81 35.33
CA ALA A 84 16.26 -11.27 35.27
C ALA A 84 15.39 -11.79 34.12
N GLU A 85 15.74 -12.93 33.53
CA GLU A 85 14.96 -13.57 32.46
C GLU A 85 13.49 -13.78 32.86
N GLU A 86 13.25 -14.30 34.07
CA GLU A 86 11.90 -14.49 34.61
C GLU A 86 11.09 -13.18 34.67
N GLU A 87 11.74 -12.05 34.98
CA GLU A 87 11.08 -10.74 35.01
C GLU A 87 10.75 -10.25 33.60
N ARG A 88 11.63 -10.47 32.62
CA ARG A 88 11.37 -10.15 31.21
C ARG A 88 10.20 -10.98 30.67
N LEU A 89 10.18 -12.28 30.90
CA LEU A 89 9.10 -13.17 30.47
C LEU A 89 7.75 -12.76 31.08
N ARG A 90 7.74 -12.46 32.38
CA ARG A 90 6.54 -11.99 33.08
C ARG A 90 6.09 -10.62 32.55
N ALA A 91 7.02 -9.74 32.21
CA ALA A 91 6.72 -8.45 31.60
C ALA A 91 6.15 -8.59 30.18
N ILE A 92 6.64 -9.53 29.36
CA ILE A 92 6.04 -9.83 28.04
C ILE A 92 4.58 -10.29 28.19
N GLU A 93 4.28 -11.13 29.18
CA GLU A 93 2.93 -11.68 29.37
C GLU A 93 1.94 -10.66 29.99
N TYR A 94 2.39 -9.90 30.99
CA TYR A 94 1.49 -9.07 31.82
C TYR A 94 1.80 -7.57 31.83
N GLY A 95 2.96 -7.17 31.33
CA GLY A 95 3.42 -5.79 31.35
C GLY A 95 2.65 -4.88 30.39
N PRO A 96 2.74 -3.55 30.60
CA PRO A 96 2.21 -2.59 29.64
C PRO A 96 2.98 -2.67 28.33
N ARG A 97 2.30 -2.37 27.21
CA ARG A 97 2.90 -2.44 25.86
C ARG A 97 4.23 -1.67 25.76
N ALA A 98 4.34 -0.49 26.36
CA ALA A 98 5.58 0.28 26.33
C ALA A 98 6.79 -0.49 26.91
N LEU A 99 6.57 -1.29 27.95
CA LEU A 99 7.62 -2.13 28.53
C LEU A 99 7.94 -3.32 27.61
N THR A 100 6.93 -3.96 27.04
CA THR A 100 7.13 -5.08 26.11
C THR A 100 7.83 -4.65 24.83
N GLU A 101 7.58 -3.43 24.34
CA GLU A 101 8.28 -2.86 23.18
C GLU A 101 9.77 -2.71 23.48
N LYS A 102 10.13 -2.20 24.66
CA LYS A 102 11.54 -2.06 25.08
C LYS A 102 12.23 -3.41 25.24
N ILE A 103 11.53 -4.42 25.76
CA ILE A 103 12.05 -5.79 25.87
C ILE A 103 12.27 -6.43 24.50
N CYS A 104 11.29 -6.27 23.60
CA CYS A 104 11.41 -6.78 22.24
C CYS A 104 12.57 -6.12 21.48
N SER A 105 12.72 -4.79 21.54
CA SER A 105 13.82 -4.09 20.88
C SER A 105 15.18 -4.57 21.40
N TRP A 106 15.32 -4.70 22.73
CA TRP A 106 16.53 -5.26 23.34
C TRP A 106 16.81 -6.69 22.84
N HIS A 107 15.80 -7.55 22.79
CA HIS A 107 15.95 -8.91 22.29
C HIS A 107 16.38 -8.95 20.82
N VAL A 108 15.81 -8.09 19.97
CA VAL A 108 16.18 -8.00 18.54
C VAL A 108 17.61 -7.48 18.32
N GLU A 109 18.09 -6.59 19.19
CA GLU A 109 19.40 -5.94 19.02
C GLU A 109 20.55 -6.68 19.72
N GLU A 110 20.32 -7.23 20.90
CA GLU A 110 21.38 -7.69 21.80
C GLU A 110 21.32 -9.17 22.18
N SER A 111 20.19 -9.86 21.96
CA SER A 111 20.03 -11.27 22.28
C SER A 111 20.32 -12.17 21.07
N GLU A 112 20.69 -13.43 21.33
CA GLU A 112 20.59 -14.47 20.29
C GLU A 112 19.12 -14.58 19.86
N ALA A 113 18.87 -14.74 18.55
CA ALA A 113 17.53 -14.76 17.95
C ALA A 113 16.64 -15.92 18.44
N ALA A 114 17.23 -16.89 19.14
CA ALA A 114 16.55 -18.02 19.74
C ALA A 114 16.65 -17.92 21.27
N GLY A 115 15.50 -17.99 21.96
CA GLY A 115 15.44 -17.93 23.41
C GLY A 115 14.01 -17.96 23.94
N PRO A 116 13.82 -18.12 25.27
CA PRO A 116 12.50 -18.18 25.88
C PRO A 116 11.70 -16.88 25.69
N GLU A 117 12.36 -15.73 25.54
CA GLU A 117 11.70 -14.47 25.18
C GLU A 117 11.09 -14.52 23.78
N ALA A 118 11.73 -15.17 22.80
CA ALA A 118 11.20 -15.33 21.45
C ALA A 118 9.92 -16.19 21.47
N ASP A 119 9.89 -17.26 22.27
CA ASP A 119 8.71 -18.10 22.45
C ASP A 119 7.55 -17.34 23.12
N ALA A 120 7.85 -16.50 24.12
CA ALA A 120 6.86 -15.66 24.78
C ALA A 120 6.29 -14.59 23.82
N LEU A 121 7.14 -13.99 22.98
CA LEU A 121 6.72 -13.07 21.92
C LEU A 121 5.86 -13.78 20.87
N ALA A 122 6.23 -15.00 20.46
CA ALA A 122 5.46 -15.80 19.50
C ALA A 122 4.05 -16.10 20.05
N LEU A 123 3.96 -16.46 21.33
CA LEU A 123 2.67 -16.67 22.00
C LEU A 123 1.82 -15.38 22.08
N ALA A 124 2.46 -14.23 22.31
CA ALA A 124 1.77 -12.94 22.33
C ALA A 124 1.21 -12.58 20.94
N VAL A 125 1.96 -12.87 19.86
CA VAL A 125 1.51 -12.73 18.47
C VAL A 125 0.36 -13.68 18.20
N SER A 126 0.53 -14.98 18.50
CA SER A 126 -0.48 -16.02 18.29
C SER A 126 -1.83 -15.69 18.93
N ARG A 127 -1.81 -15.11 20.13
CA ARG A 127 -3.02 -14.66 20.86
C ARG A 127 -3.59 -13.33 20.36
N ARG A 128 -2.94 -12.67 19.40
CA ARG A 128 -3.25 -11.29 18.95
C ARG A 128 -3.38 -10.33 20.13
N SER A 129 -2.47 -10.45 21.09
CA SER A 129 -2.54 -9.71 22.35
C SER A 129 -2.49 -8.20 22.14
N GLU A 130 -3.35 -7.45 22.84
CA GLU A 130 -3.29 -5.98 22.86
C GLU A 130 -1.97 -5.45 23.48
N ARG A 131 -1.30 -6.29 24.27
CA ARG A 131 -0.01 -5.98 24.92
C ARG A 131 1.20 -6.37 24.08
N ALA A 132 0.98 -7.04 22.95
CA ALA A 132 2.09 -7.45 22.09
C ALA A 132 2.85 -6.20 21.60
N PRO A 133 4.19 -6.27 21.54
CA PRO A 133 5.03 -5.15 21.12
C PRO A 133 5.03 -5.00 19.60
N TRP A 134 3.87 -4.62 19.05
CA TRP A 134 3.63 -4.62 17.61
C TRP A 134 4.60 -3.73 16.83
N THR A 135 5.14 -2.67 17.44
CA THR A 135 6.10 -1.79 16.74
C THR A 135 7.40 -2.54 16.49
N CYS A 136 7.99 -3.12 17.54
CA CYS A 136 9.18 -3.94 17.44
C CYS A 136 8.93 -5.19 16.57
N LEU A 137 7.81 -5.89 16.75
CA LEU A 137 7.48 -7.10 16.00
C LEU A 137 7.38 -6.83 14.49
N VAL A 138 6.65 -5.81 14.07
CA VAL A 138 6.53 -5.48 12.65
C VAL A 138 7.87 -5.00 12.09
N ARG A 139 8.66 -4.21 12.84
CA ARG A 139 10.02 -3.80 12.43
C ARG A 139 10.93 -5.01 12.25
N GLY A 140 10.96 -5.92 13.22
CA GLY A 140 11.78 -7.13 13.19
C GLY A 140 11.41 -8.05 12.04
N TYR A 141 10.11 -8.25 11.79
CA TYR A 141 9.63 -9.07 10.67
C TYR A 141 10.02 -8.48 9.31
N LEU A 142 9.76 -7.18 9.08
CA LEU A 142 10.17 -6.49 7.85
C LEU A 142 11.70 -6.43 7.69
N GLY A 143 12.42 -6.41 8.82
CA GLY A 143 13.87 -6.46 8.89
C GLY A 143 14.48 -7.85 8.76
N ALA A 144 13.68 -8.91 8.62
CA ALA A 144 14.11 -10.30 8.63
C ALA A 144 14.99 -10.64 9.84
N ARG A 145 14.55 -10.25 11.04
CA ARG A 145 15.28 -10.41 12.31
C ARG A 145 14.79 -11.57 13.18
N PHE A 146 13.78 -12.30 12.73
CA PHE A 146 13.19 -13.41 13.48
C PHE A 146 13.44 -14.73 12.78
N GLU A 147 13.49 -15.80 13.57
CA GLU A 147 13.57 -17.18 13.12
C GLU A 147 12.60 -18.05 13.95
N GLY A 148 12.38 -19.29 13.52
CA GLY A 148 11.68 -20.30 14.31
C GLY A 148 10.18 -20.05 14.50
N GLU A 149 9.69 -20.20 15.75
CA GLU A 149 8.26 -20.06 16.08
C GLU A 149 7.77 -18.61 15.88
N LEU A 150 8.57 -17.63 16.30
CA LEU A 150 8.20 -16.22 16.22
C LEU A 150 8.05 -15.77 14.77
N GLU A 151 8.95 -16.18 13.87
CA GLU A 151 8.81 -15.89 12.44
C GLU A 151 7.51 -16.48 11.88
N ARG A 152 7.20 -17.74 12.21
CA ARG A 152 5.98 -18.42 11.73
C ARG A 152 4.69 -17.76 12.21
N GLU A 153 4.64 -17.37 13.49
CA GLU A 153 3.48 -16.67 14.04
C GLU A 153 3.33 -15.27 13.41
N MET A 154 4.46 -14.61 13.12
CA MET A 154 4.47 -13.34 12.39
C MET A 154 4.05 -13.51 10.93
N GLU A 155 4.41 -14.59 10.23
CA GLU A 155 3.92 -14.91 8.89
C GLU A 155 2.40 -15.12 8.90
N GLY A 156 1.87 -15.84 9.88
CA GLY A 156 0.42 -16.00 10.07
C GLY A 156 -0.29 -14.67 10.28
N PHE A 157 0.24 -13.83 11.17
CA PHE A 157 -0.25 -12.46 11.34
C PHE A 157 -0.15 -11.63 10.05
N TRP A 158 0.94 -11.77 9.29
CA TRP A 158 1.15 -11.01 8.06
C TRP A 158 0.15 -11.39 6.97
N SER A 159 -0.18 -12.68 6.85
CA SER A 159 -1.24 -13.16 5.94
C SER A 159 -2.60 -12.52 6.26
N GLU A 160 -2.91 -12.31 7.55
CA GLU A 160 -4.12 -11.58 7.97
C GLU A 160 -4.07 -10.10 7.58
N VAL A 161 -2.89 -9.46 7.68
CA VAL A 161 -2.65 -8.08 7.23
C VAL A 161 -2.88 -7.93 5.73
N GLU A 162 -2.35 -8.87 4.95
CA GLU A 162 -2.53 -8.92 3.50
C GLU A 162 -4.00 -9.17 3.13
N GLY A 163 -4.70 -10.01 3.91
CA GLY A 163 -6.14 -10.24 3.79
C GLY A 163 -7.03 -9.06 4.23
N GLY A 164 -6.46 -7.98 4.78
CA GLY A 164 -7.18 -6.77 5.17
C GLY A 164 -7.45 -6.60 6.67
N THR A 165 -7.21 -7.63 7.48
CA THR A 165 -7.33 -7.57 8.94
C THR A 165 -6.12 -6.84 9.52
N HIS A 166 -6.23 -6.19 10.68
CA HIS A 166 -5.10 -5.52 11.36
C HIS A 166 -4.36 -4.42 10.56
N GLN A 167 -4.83 -4.01 9.37
CA GLN A 167 -4.17 -2.95 8.59
C GLN A 167 -4.05 -1.63 9.34
N LEU A 168 -5.03 -1.27 10.19
CA LEU A 168 -4.95 -0.07 11.03
C LEU A 168 -3.81 -0.13 12.05
N LEU A 169 -3.55 -1.31 12.60
CA LEU A 169 -2.47 -1.53 13.55
C LEU A 169 -1.11 -1.38 12.86
N VAL A 170 -0.95 -2.00 11.69
CA VAL A 170 0.28 -1.87 10.91
C VAL A 170 0.45 -0.43 10.40
N ALA A 171 -0.63 0.25 9.99
CA ALA A 171 -0.60 1.66 9.61
C ALA A 171 -0.06 2.55 10.74
N ALA A 172 -0.54 2.34 11.97
CA ALA A 172 -0.04 3.06 13.14
C ALA A 172 1.45 2.80 13.38
N VAL A 173 1.90 1.55 13.23
CA VAL A 173 3.33 1.21 13.35
C VAL A 173 4.17 1.88 12.25
N VAL A 174 3.69 1.94 11.02
CA VAL A 174 4.35 2.65 9.91
C VAL A 174 4.46 4.14 10.19
N ASP A 175 3.41 4.75 10.76
CA ASP A 175 3.45 6.16 11.19
C ASP A 175 4.45 6.36 12.34
N THR A 176 4.55 5.43 13.29
CA THR A 176 5.59 5.46 14.33
C THR A 176 7.00 5.38 13.73
N MET A 177 7.26 4.45 12.78
CA MET A 177 8.54 4.39 12.04
C MET A 177 8.87 5.71 11.33
N ARG A 178 7.86 6.38 10.79
CA ARG A 178 7.98 7.68 10.11
C ARG A 178 8.35 8.80 11.08
N GLU A 179 7.73 8.83 12.25
CA GLU A 179 7.92 9.87 13.27
C GLU A 179 9.27 9.72 13.97
N GLU A 180 9.62 8.50 14.36
CA GLU A 180 10.86 8.19 15.08
C GLU A 180 12.08 8.10 14.14
N ARG A 181 11.85 7.94 12.84
CA ARG A 181 12.88 7.67 11.81
C ARG A 181 13.68 6.40 12.06
N GLU A 182 13.10 5.46 12.80
CA GLU A 182 13.68 4.16 13.08
C GLU A 182 13.02 3.11 12.18
N ARG A 183 13.81 2.58 11.23
CA ARG A 183 13.34 1.73 10.14
C ARG A 183 14.30 0.54 9.98
N PRO A 184 13.84 -0.61 9.45
CA PRO A 184 14.71 -1.76 9.25
C PRO A 184 15.80 -1.55 8.19
N GLU A 185 15.60 -0.60 7.26
CA GLU A 185 16.57 -0.24 6.21
C GLU A 185 17.03 -1.43 5.33
N THR A 186 16.17 -2.44 5.14
CA THR A 186 16.44 -3.64 4.33
C THR A 186 15.79 -3.56 2.94
N GLU A 187 16.31 -4.31 1.97
CA GLU A 187 15.69 -4.42 0.64
C GLU A 187 14.25 -4.93 0.73
N ARG A 188 14.00 -5.94 1.59
CA ARG A 188 12.67 -6.49 1.86
C ARG A 188 11.71 -5.40 2.32
N PHE A 189 12.12 -4.60 3.31
CA PHE A 189 11.33 -3.47 3.81
C PHE A 189 11.00 -2.49 2.69
N TYR A 190 11.98 -2.11 1.88
CA TYR A 190 11.78 -1.15 0.79
C TYR A 190 10.87 -1.67 -0.33
N ARG A 191 10.99 -2.94 -0.68
CA ARG A 191 10.10 -3.60 -1.65
C ARG A 191 8.67 -3.61 -1.12
N TRP A 192 8.47 -4.08 0.11
CA TRP A 192 7.16 -4.06 0.75
C TRP A 192 6.56 -2.67 0.84
N LEU A 193 7.35 -1.67 1.27
CA LEU A 193 6.88 -0.30 1.44
C LEU A 193 6.35 0.29 0.12
N ARG A 194 7.05 0.03 -1.00
CA ARG A 194 6.62 0.44 -2.33
C ARG A 194 5.33 -0.25 -2.77
N GLY A 195 5.24 -1.57 -2.61
CA GLY A 195 4.00 -2.32 -2.90
C GLY A 195 2.82 -1.80 -2.07
N CYS A 196 3.03 -1.66 -0.77
CA CYS A 196 2.05 -1.08 0.16
C CYS A 196 1.57 0.32 -0.29
N ALA A 197 2.49 1.22 -0.65
CA ALA A 197 2.16 2.57 -1.12
C ALA A 197 1.41 2.56 -2.46
N ALA A 198 1.74 1.66 -3.38
CA ALA A 198 1.09 1.52 -4.69
C ALA A 198 -0.40 1.13 -4.60
N ARG A 199 -0.83 0.52 -3.49
CA ARG A 199 -2.25 0.17 -3.27
C ARG A 199 -3.17 1.39 -3.20
N GLN A 200 -2.67 2.58 -2.82
CA GLN A 200 -3.35 3.89 -2.85
C GLN A 200 -4.68 4.05 -2.08
N GLN A 201 -5.31 2.97 -1.60
CA GLN A 201 -6.58 3.00 -0.88
C GLN A 201 -6.46 2.33 0.48
N GLY A 202 -7.01 2.98 1.52
CA GLY A 202 -6.96 2.50 2.90
C GLY A 202 -5.89 3.19 3.75
N SER A 203 -5.96 2.97 5.06
CA SER A 203 -5.10 3.64 6.04
C SER A 203 -3.65 3.19 5.94
N LEU A 204 -3.41 1.89 5.72
CA LEU A 204 -2.06 1.33 5.62
C LEU A 204 -1.33 1.86 4.37
N PRO A 205 -1.90 1.77 3.14
CA PRO A 205 -1.28 2.37 1.96
C PRO A 205 -1.00 3.86 2.10
N THR A 206 -1.90 4.62 2.72
CA THR A 206 -1.69 6.05 2.99
C THR A 206 -0.47 6.29 3.89
N SER A 207 -0.30 5.47 4.93
CA SER A 207 0.82 5.57 5.87
C SER A 207 2.14 5.18 5.19
N CYS A 208 2.13 4.09 4.39
CA CYS A 208 3.26 3.67 3.57
C CYS A 208 3.67 4.77 2.57
N LEU A 209 2.70 5.40 1.91
CA LEU A 209 2.92 6.51 0.99
C LEU A 209 3.59 7.71 1.67
N LYS A 210 3.11 8.10 2.87
CA LYS A 210 3.73 9.16 3.68
C LYS A 210 5.17 8.82 4.09
N LEU A 211 5.44 7.57 4.46
CA LEU A 211 6.79 7.13 4.84
C LEU A 211 7.73 7.12 3.64
N THR A 212 7.27 6.65 2.48
CA THR A 212 8.08 6.58 1.25
C THR A 212 8.59 7.96 0.82
N ARG A 213 7.80 9.03 1.04
CA ARG A 213 8.20 10.42 0.79
C ARG A 213 9.41 10.89 1.61
N GLN A 214 9.73 10.24 2.72
CA GLN A 214 10.86 10.61 3.58
C GLN A 214 12.16 9.89 3.22
N LEU A 215 12.15 9.02 2.21
CA LEU A 215 13.35 8.28 1.78
C LEU A 215 14.23 9.13 0.86
N SER A 216 15.55 9.05 1.08
CA SER A 216 16.57 9.72 0.26
C SER A 216 17.58 8.70 -0.28
N PRO A 217 17.97 8.76 -1.59
CA PRO A 217 17.34 9.57 -2.62
C PRO A 217 15.87 9.18 -2.79
N ALA A 218 15.05 10.07 -3.37
CA ALA A 218 13.63 9.78 -3.58
C ALA A 218 13.45 8.39 -4.23
N GLN A 219 12.88 7.47 -3.47
CA GLN A 219 12.60 6.10 -3.94
C GLN A 219 11.27 6.16 -4.69
N GLY A 220 11.32 6.60 -5.94
CA GLY A 220 10.15 7.00 -6.71
C GLY A 220 9.93 8.51 -6.56
N GLN A 221 10.43 9.29 -7.51
CA GLN A 221 10.13 10.73 -7.60
C GLN A 221 8.61 10.95 -7.72
N ASP A 222 7.90 9.92 -8.19
CA ASP A 222 6.46 9.80 -8.17
C ASP A 222 5.93 8.35 -8.06
N VAL A 223 4.60 8.23 -7.98
CA VAL A 223 3.89 6.97 -7.75
C VAL A 223 4.03 5.96 -8.89
N LEU A 224 4.15 6.39 -10.14
CA LEU A 224 4.37 5.46 -11.25
C LEU A 224 5.79 4.91 -11.24
N GLU A 225 6.79 5.71 -10.88
CA GLU A 225 8.15 5.20 -10.72
C GLU A 225 8.24 4.14 -9.60
N MET A 226 7.47 4.28 -8.52
CA MET A 226 7.40 3.26 -7.47
C MET A 226 6.81 1.93 -7.98
N ILE A 227 5.74 2.01 -8.77
CA ILE A 227 5.12 0.85 -9.42
C ILE A 227 6.10 0.22 -10.41
N ASP A 228 6.80 1.04 -11.19
CA ASP A 228 7.76 0.59 -12.20
C ASP A 228 8.86 -0.27 -11.56
N ARG A 229 9.42 0.17 -10.43
CA ARG A 229 10.40 -0.60 -9.65
C ARG A 229 9.88 -1.92 -9.09
N GLN A 230 8.56 -2.12 -8.99
CA GLN A 230 7.99 -3.43 -8.63
C GLN A 230 7.84 -4.35 -9.85
N LEU A 231 7.87 -3.79 -11.06
CA LEU A 231 7.72 -4.50 -12.32
C LEU A 231 9.06 -4.88 -12.97
N GLU A 232 10.19 -4.41 -12.42
CA GLU A 232 11.54 -4.69 -12.94
C GLU A 232 11.92 -6.17 -12.80
N GLY A 233 12.57 -6.72 -13.85
CA GLY A 233 13.08 -8.09 -13.86
C GLY A 233 11.97 -9.09 -14.16
N ALA A 234 11.90 -10.17 -13.39
CA ALA A 234 10.89 -11.22 -13.54
C ALA A 234 9.97 -11.25 -12.31
N PRO A 235 9.06 -10.26 -12.16
CA PRO A 235 8.17 -10.20 -11.00
C PRO A 235 7.22 -11.39 -10.98
N GLU A 236 6.86 -11.84 -9.77
CA GLU A 236 5.80 -12.83 -9.60
C GLU A 236 4.47 -12.29 -10.12
N VAL A 237 3.62 -13.19 -10.63
CA VAL A 237 2.34 -12.78 -11.23
C VAL A 237 1.45 -12.03 -10.25
N GLU A 238 1.46 -12.41 -8.97
CA GLU A 238 0.68 -11.71 -7.95
C GLU A 238 1.13 -10.26 -7.75
N VAL A 239 2.44 -9.98 -7.90
CA VAL A 239 2.96 -8.60 -7.91
C VAL A 239 2.45 -7.85 -9.15
N VAL A 240 2.46 -8.50 -10.32
CA VAL A 240 1.95 -7.88 -11.57
C VAL A 240 0.45 -7.57 -11.45
N LEU A 241 -0.35 -8.46 -10.85
CA LEU A 241 -1.78 -8.24 -10.60
C LEU A 241 -2.01 -7.08 -9.62
N GLU A 242 -1.23 -6.99 -8.55
CA GLU A 242 -1.29 -5.88 -7.61
C GLU A 242 -0.93 -4.54 -8.29
N MET A 243 0.12 -4.54 -9.11
CA MET A 243 0.56 -3.35 -9.84
C MET A 243 -0.43 -2.95 -10.93
N SER A 244 -1.03 -3.90 -11.65
CA SER A 244 -2.14 -3.65 -12.57
C SER A 244 -3.29 -2.93 -11.86
N ALA A 245 -3.58 -3.32 -10.61
CA ALA A 245 -4.58 -2.64 -9.80
C ALA A 245 -4.23 -1.20 -9.45
N ALA A 246 -2.97 -0.96 -9.11
CA ALA A 246 -2.46 0.38 -8.87
C ALA A 246 -2.52 1.25 -10.13
N LEU A 247 -2.09 0.72 -11.27
CA LEU A 247 -2.12 1.40 -12.56
C LEU A 247 -3.54 1.77 -12.98
N GLY A 248 -4.50 0.83 -12.85
CA GLY A 248 -5.90 1.09 -13.16
C GLY A 248 -6.48 2.26 -12.36
N ARG A 249 -6.17 2.34 -11.05
CA ARG A 249 -6.59 3.47 -10.20
C ARG A 249 -5.93 4.78 -10.61
N LEU A 250 -4.64 4.77 -10.94
CA LEU A 250 -3.95 5.97 -11.41
C LEU A 250 -4.51 6.47 -12.73
N ALA A 251 -4.80 5.57 -13.67
CA ALA A 251 -5.43 5.93 -14.92
C ALA A 251 -6.83 6.54 -14.68
N GLU A 252 -7.65 5.91 -13.85
CA GLU A 252 -9.03 6.35 -13.59
C GLU A 252 -9.11 7.65 -12.77
N TYR A 253 -8.36 7.72 -11.67
CA TYR A 253 -8.51 8.76 -10.66
C TYR A 253 -7.37 9.78 -10.65
N GLY A 254 -6.24 9.49 -11.30
CA GLY A 254 -5.05 10.33 -11.29
C GLY A 254 -4.24 10.15 -10.00
N GLN A 255 -3.56 11.21 -9.59
CA GLN A 255 -2.71 11.20 -8.40
C GLN A 255 -3.53 10.99 -7.11
N PRO A 256 -3.03 10.19 -6.15
CA PRO A 256 -3.64 10.15 -4.83
C PRO A 256 -3.44 11.50 -4.14
N GLN A 257 -4.43 11.97 -3.36
CA GLN A 257 -4.35 13.27 -2.65
C GLN A 257 -3.10 13.37 -1.76
N ALA A 258 -2.80 12.27 -1.05
CA ALA A 258 -1.62 12.15 -0.22
C ALA A 258 -0.31 12.03 -1.02
N TRP A 259 -0.32 12.11 -2.35
CA TRP A 259 0.83 12.28 -3.27
C TRP A 259 0.46 13.16 -4.46
N ARG A 260 0.12 14.42 -4.20
CA ARG A 260 -0.14 15.40 -5.26
C ARG A 260 1.11 16.19 -5.63
N VAL A 261 1.54 16.10 -6.88
CA VAL A 261 2.46 17.02 -7.53
C VAL A 261 1.66 18.25 -7.94
N VAL A 262 2.03 19.41 -7.42
CA VAL A 262 1.31 20.67 -7.62
C VAL A 262 1.97 21.51 -8.71
N GLU A 263 3.30 21.43 -8.81
CA GLU A 263 4.06 22.08 -9.88
C GLU A 263 5.17 21.15 -10.39
N ALA A 264 5.28 21.07 -11.72
CA ALA A 264 6.31 20.31 -12.41
C ALA A 264 6.78 21.09 -13.64
N GLN A 265 8.05 21.49 -13.64
CA GLN A 265 8.62 22.22 -14.78
C GLN A 265 8.64 21.30 -16.02
N GLY A 266 7.97 21.72 -17.10
CA GLY A 266 7.87 20.96 -18.34
C GLY A 266 6.78 19.88 -18.38
N LEU A 267 5.99 19.75 -17.30
CA LEU A 267 4.78 18.93 -17.22
C LEU A 267 3.62 19.81 -16.68
N PRO A 268 3.07 20.70 -17.51
CA PRO A 268 2.06 21.66 -17.07
C PRO A 268 0.74 20.99 -16.66
N ASP A 269 0.46 19.78 -17.17
CA ASP A 269 -0.71 18.98 -16.80
C ASP A 269 -0.28 17.58 -16.33
N TYR A 270 0.53 17.57 -15.27
CA TYR A 270 1.14 16.36 -14.72
C TYR A 270 0.10 15.25 -14.44
N ASP A 271 -1.10 15.59 -13.96
CA ASP A 271 -2.12 14.57 -13.67
C ASP A 271 -2.61 13.87 -14.94
N VAL A 272 -2.78 14.62 -16.04
CA VAL A 272 -3.13 14.05 -17.34
C VAL A 272 -2.01 13.17 -17.86
N ASP A 273 -0.76 13.65 -17.81
CA ASP A 273 0.40 12.88 -18.27
C ASP A 273 0.59 11.59 -17.44
N LEU A 274 0.39 11.66 -16.11
CA LEU A 274 0.45 10.51 -15.23
C LEU A 274 -0.62 9.47 -15.58
N ARG A 275 -1.87 9.89 -15.78
CA ARG A 275 -2.96 8.97 -16.17
C ARG A 275 -2.64 8.27 -17.48
N GLN A 276 -2.11 8.99 -18.45
CA GLN A 276 -1.70 8.43 -19.74
C GLN A 276 -0.52 7.47 -19.60
N GLY A 277 0.47 7.79 -18.75
CA GLY A 277 1.57 6.89 -18.42
C GLY A 277 1.08 5.61 -17.74
N ALA A 278 0.13 5.72 -16.81
CA ALA A 278 -0.48 4.56 -16.16
C ALA A 278 -1.23 3.68 -17.18
N LEU A 279 -2.01 4.31 -18.06
CA LEU A 279 -2.73 3.62 -19.13
C LEU A 279 -1.77 2.94 -20.13
N PHE A 280 -0.65 3.58 -20.47
CA PHE A 280 0.37 2.98 -21.33
C PHE A 280 0.93 1.70 -20.70
N SER A 281 1.28 1.73 -19.41
CA SER A 281 1.73 0.52 -18.70
C SER A 281 0.67 -0.57 -18.70
N MET A 282 -0.60 -0.24 -18.47
CA MET A 282 -1.69 -1.23 -18.59
C MET A 282 -1.77 -1.83 -20.00
N CYS A 283 -1.66 -1.00 -21.04
CA CYS A 283 -1.65 -1.46 -22.41
C CYS A 283 -0.45 -2.37 -22.74
N ARG A 284 0.67 -2.24 -22.02
CA ARG A 284 1.75 -3.23 -22.06
C ARG A 284 1.36 -4.53 -21.36
N LEU A 285 0.80 -4.45 -20.15
CA LEU A 285 0.36 -5.63 -19.40
C LEU A 285 -0.70 -6.47 -20.15
N MET A 286 -1.49 -5.86 -21.05
CA MET A 286 -2.39 -6.61 -21.95
C MET A 286 -1.66 -7.61 -22.85
N ASN A 287 -0.36 -7.39 -23.14
CA ASN A 287 0.48 -8.32 -23.92
C ASN A 287 1.14 -9.39 -23.04
N SER A 288 0.79 -9.49 -21.76
CA SER A 288 1.34 -10.50 -20.85
C SER A 288 1.09 -11.92 -21.36
N PRO A 289 2.07 -12.84 -21.23
CA PRO A 289 1.85 -14.25 -21.51
C PRO A 289 0.97 -14.93 -20.45
N ASP A 290 0.82 -14.35 -19.25
CA ASP A 290 -0.08 -14.90 -18.22
C ASP A 290 -1.52 -14.40 -18.46
N PRO A 291 -2.48 -15.30 -18.74
CA PRO A 291 -3.86 -14.91 -19.01
C PRO A 291 -4.54 -14.21 -17.83
N ARG A 292 -4.16 -14.49 -16.58
CA ARG A 292 -4.73 -13.83 -15.40
C ARG A 292 -4.40 -12.35 -15.38
N VAL A 293 -3.19 -11.98 -15.82
CA VAL A 293 -2.79 -10.58 -15.96
C VAL A 293 -3.61 -9.90 -17.04
N ARG A 294 -3.78 -10.55 -18.20
CA ARG A 294 -4.61 -10.01 -19.30
C ARG A 294 -6.07 -9.81 -18.89
N ASP A 295 -6.66 -10.79 -18.21
CA ASP A 295 -8.03 -10.73 -17.68
C ASP A 295 -8.21 -9.55 -16.72
N ASP A 296 -7.29 -9.39 -15.76
CA ASP A 296 -7.32 -8.30 -14.77
C ASP A 296 -7.20 -6.92 -15.43
N VAL A 297 -6.25 -6.77 -16.37
CA VAL A 297 -6.06 -5.53 -17.10
C VAL A 297 -7.27 -5.20 -17.98
N ALA A 298 -7.82 -6.19 -18.70
CA ALA A 298 -9.02 -6.01 -19.51
C ALA A 298 -10.21 -5.54 -18.67
N GLN A 299 -10.40 -6.10 -17.48
CA GLN A 299 -11.44 -5.68 -16.54
C GLN A 299 -11.24 -4.22 -16.09
N ARG A 300 -10.00 -3.80 -15.87
CA ARG A 300 -9.69 -2.42 -15.47
C ARG A 300 -9.87 -1.43 -16.61
N LEU A 301 -9.42 -1.77 -17.82
CA LEU A 301 -9.66 -0.98 -19.02
C LEU A 301 -11.16 -0.81 -19.27
N ALA A 302 -11.95 -1.88 -19.11
CA ALA A 302 -13.40 -1.84 -19.20
C ALA A 302 -14.03 -0.92 -18.15
N THR A 303 -13.50 -0.94 -16.92
CA THR A 303 -13.95 -0.07 -15.83
C THR A 303 -13.69 1.40 -16.17
N ILE A 304 -12.48 1.74 -16.61
CA ILE A 304 -12.08 3.11 -17.01
C ILE A 304 -12.95 3.59 -18.17
N ALA A 305 -13.16 2.75 -19.18
CA ALA A 305 -13.98 3.05 -20.35
C ALA A 305 -15.49 2.99 -20.08
N LYS A 306 -15.91 2.54 -18.90
CA LYS A 306 -17.31 2.36 -18.48
C LYS A 306 -18.11 1.46 -19.44
N VAL A 307 -17.48 0.40 -19.95
CA VAL A 307 -18.12 -0.59 -20.82
C VAL A 307 -18.45 -1.86 -20.03
N GLY A 308 -19.69 -2.34 -20.15
CA GLY A 308 -20.12 -3.57 -19.47
C GLY A 308 -19.73 -4.81 -20.28
N LEU A 309 -18.78 -5.61 -19.80
CA LEU A 309 -18.25 -6.78 -20.50
C LEU A 309 -17.98 -7.95 -19.55
N ARG A 310 -17.90 -9.16 -20.10
CA ARG A 310 -17.26 -10.30 -19.44
C ARG A 310 -15.78 -10.31 -19.84
N PRO A 311 -14.83 -10.19 -18.90
CA PRO A 311 -13.42 -9.98 -19.23
C PRO A 311 -12.74 -11.20 -19.87
N THR A 312 -13.23 -12.41 -19.61
CA THR A 312 -12.58 -13.69 -20.01
C THR A 312 -12.84 -14.10 -21.47
N ASP A 313 -13.39 -13.23 -22.31
CA ASP A 313 -13.69 -13.54 -23.71
C ASP A 313 -12.47 -13.20 -24.58
N ALA A 314 -11.98 -14.15 -25.37
CA ALA A 314 -10.85 -13.94 -26.28
C ALA A 314 -11.09 -12.75 -27.24
N TYR A 315 -12.35 -12.55 -27.65
CA TYR A 315 -12.75 -11.38 -28.45
C TYR A 315 -12.56 -10.06 -27.68
N VAL A 316 -12.81 -10.04 -26.36
CA VAL A 316 -12.62 -8.87 -25.51
C VAL A 316 -11.13 -8.57 -25.34
N HIS A 317 -10.29 -9.58 -25.15
CA HIS A 317 -8.83 -9.39 -25.10
C HIS A 317 -8.29 -8.82 -26.39
N TYR A 318 -8.66 -9.40 -27.53
CA TYR A 318 -8.22 -8.90 -28.82
C TYR A 318 -8.67 -7.47 -29.08
N ARG A 319 -9.91 -7.12 -28.70
CA ARG A 319 -10.40 -5.74 -28.79
C ARG A 319 -9.60 -4.78 -27.93
N TRP A 320 -9.23 -5.15 -26.70
CA TRP A 320 -8.37 -4.32 -25.85
C TRP A 320 -6.96 -4.18 -26.40
N LEU A 321 -6.37 -5.26 -26.92
CA LEU A 321 -5.08 -5.22 -27.61
C LEU A 321 -5.12 -4.25 -28.80
N LYS A 322 -6.13 -4.35 -29.66
CA LYS A 322 -6.37 -3.44 -30.78
C LYS A 322 -6.55 -2.00 -30.30
N THR A 323 -7.36 -1.79 -29.28
CA THR A 323 -7.61 -0.46 -28.68
C THR A 323 -6.31 0.16 -28.18
N CYS A 324 -5.48 -0.59 -27.46
CA CYS A 324 -4.17 -0.16 -27.00
C CYS A 324 -3.22 0.22 -28.14
N ARG A 325 -3.18 -0.58 -29.21
CA ARG A 325 -2.41 -0.26 -30.43
C ARG A 325 -2.92 1.02 -31.11
N ILE A 326 -4.22 1.26 -31.16
CA ILE A 326 -4.79 2.49 -31.74
C ILE A 326 -4.42 3.72 -30.89
N MET A 327 -4.53 3.64 -29.57
CA MET A 327 -4.32 4.77 -28.66
C MET A 327 -2.85 5.19 -28.51
N PHE A 328 -1.93 4.24 -28.62
CA PHE A 328 -0.49 4.48 -28.42
C PHE A 328 0.35 4.21 -29.67
N GLY A 329 -0.26 3.79 -30.77
CA GLY A 329 0.31 3.63 -32.09
C GLY A 329 -0.07 4.77 -33.03
N ASP A 330 -0.04 4.52 -34.34
CA ASP A 330 -0.53 5.48 -35.34
C ASP A 330 -2.01 5.21 -35.65
N ARG A 331 -2.87 6.20 -35.40
CA ARG A 331 -4.31 6.13 -35.69
C ARG A 331 -4.63 6.14 -37.19
N GLN A 332 -3.73 6.63 -38.03
CA GLN A 332 -3.92 6.80 -39.47
C GLN A 332 -3.26 5.69 -40.27
N GLU A 333 -2.14 5.13 -39.80
CA GLU A 333 -1.44 3.99 -40.38
C GLU A 333 -1.50 2.80 -39.41
N TYR A 334 -2.61 2.07 -39.45
CA TYR A 334 -2.77 0.84 -38.71
C TYR A 334 -1.89 -0.27 -39.33
N ASP A 335 -0.64 -0.39 -38.88
CA ASP A 335 0.22 -1.54 -39.16
C ASP A 335 0.25 -2.44 -37.91
N ASP A 336 -0.22 -3.68 -38.07
CA ASP A 336 -0.27 -4.68 -37.00
C ASP A 336 1.12 -5.03 -36.43
N ARG A 337 2.20 -4.68 -37.13
CA ARG A 337 3.56 -5.17 -36.91
C ARG A 337 4.56 -4.16 -36.32
N MET A 338 4.12 -2.98 -35.88
CA MET A 338 5.02 -1.82 -35.71
C MET A 338 5.08 -1.18 -34.30
N PHE A 339 4.61 -1.84 -33.25
CA PHE A 339 4.55 -1.24 -31.90
C PHE A 339 5.39 -1.96 -30.82
N PRO A 340 6.72 -2.17 -31.03
CA PRO A 340 7.56 -2.97 -30.14
C PRO A 340 7.60 -2.43 -28.69
N TYR A 341 7.38 -1.14 -28.49
CA TYR A 341 7.31 -0.50 -27.17
C TYR A 341 6.08 -0.89 -26.33
N LEU A 342 5.06 -1.51 -26.93
CA LEU A 342 3.93 -2.10 -26.19
C LEU A 342 4.21 -3.55 -25.75
N GLY A 343 5.27 -4.17 -26.27
CA GLY A 343 5.65 -5.53 -25.96
C GLY A 343 6.13 -5.70 -24.52
N VAL A 344 5.88 -6.89 -23.99
CA VAL A 344 6.43 -7.37 -22.72
C VAL A 344 7.26 -8.64 -22.87
N ILE A 345 7.20 -9.28 -24.02
CA ILE A 345 8.07 -10.39 -24.44
C ILE A 345 8.63 -10.06 -25.81
N ASP A 346 9.64 -10.79 -26.27
CA ASP A 346 10.08 -10.74 -27.65
C ASP A 346 9.26 -11.70 -28.51
N ALA A 347 9.34 -11.50 -29.82
CA ALA A 347 8.54 -12.21 -30.80
C ALA A 347 8.84 -13.71 -30.80
N GLN A 348 10.03 -14.08 -30.34
CA GLN A 348 10.50 -15.45 -30.27
C GLN A 348 10.18 -16.10 -28.91
N ARG A 349 9.62 -15.35 -27.95
CA ARG A 349 9.41 -15.75 -26.55
C ARG A 349 10.67 -16.30 -25.86
N GLU A 350 11.83 -15.86 -26.32
CA GLU A 350 13.13 -16.25 -25.76
C GLU A 350 13.49 -15.40 -24.55
N MET A 351 12.93 -14.19 -24.43
CA MET A 351 13.12 -13.33 -23.28
C MET A 351 12.10 -13.59 -22.17
N GLN A 352 12.56 -13.45 -20.93
CA GLN A 352 11.66 -13.33 -19.79
C GLN A 352 10.78 -12.09 -19.94
N PRO A 353 9.51 -12.14 -19.48
CA PRO A 353 8.62 -11.00 -19.57
C PRO A 353 9.19 -9.75 -18.86
N ARG A 354 9.19 -8.62 -19.57
CA ARG A 354 9.69 -7.31 -19.14
C ARG A 354 8.56 -6.30 -19.11
N TYR A 355 8.16 -5.90 -17.91
CA TYR A 355 6.99 -5.04 -17.69
C TYR A 355 7.33 -3.58 -17.39
N ALA A 356 8.57 -3.28 -16.96
CA ALA A 356 8.97 -1.96 -16.49
C ALA A 356 9.35 -1.00 -17.64
N TYR A 357 9.28 0.30 -17.40
CA TYR A 357 9.76 1.35 -18.28
C TYR A 357 11.28 1.38 -18.35
N SER A 358 11.97 1.10 -17.25
CA SER A 358 13.44 0.99 -17.23
C SER A 358 13.93 0.00 -18.29
N GLU A 359 13.23 -1.12 -18.44
CA GLU A 359 13.51 -2.14 -19.46
C GLU A 359 13.25 -1.64 -20.90
N LEU A 360 12.25 -0.78 -21.12
CA LEU A 360 12.07 -0.12 -22.43
C LEU A 360 13.20 0.85 -22.75
N SER A 361 13.75 1.52 -21.74
CA SER A 361 14.90 2.39 -21.91
C SER A 361 16.15 1.60 -22.30
N GLU A 362 16.37 0.42 -21.69
CA GLU A 362 17.46 -0.48 -22.05
C GLU A 362 17.38 -0.95 -23.50
N LEU A 363 16.16 -1.17 -24.00
CA LEU A 363 15.90 -1.55 -25.39
C LEU A 363 15.94 -0.36 -26.38
N GLY A 364 16.20 0.86 -25.90
CA GLY A 364 16.23 2.06 -26.74
C GLY A 364 14.85 2.49 -27.28
N MET A 365 13.77 1.98 -26.69
CA MET A 365 12.38 2.26 -27.11
C MET A 365 11.74 3.44 -26.36
N CYS A 366 12.40 3.87 -25.28
CA CYS A 366 12.01 4.99 -24.43
C CYS A 366 13.25 5.87 -24.17
N GLU A 367 13.22 7.12 -24.60
CA GLU A 367 14.34 8.05 -24.42
C GLU A 367 14.25 8.74 -23.04
N GLN A 368 15.26 8.53 -22.20
CA GLN A 368 15.36 9.19 -20.91
C GLN A 368 15.73 10.67 -21.09
N GLN A 369 14.89 11.56 -20.58
CA GLN A 369 15.15 13.00 -20.56
C GLN A 369 15.64 13.44 -19.19
N GLU A 370 16.68 14.26 -19.16
CA GLU A 370 17.27 14.74 -17.91
C GLU A 370 16.22 15.48 -17.06
N GLY A 371 16.02 15.00 -15.83
CA GLY A 371 15.08 15.58 -14.87
C GLY A 371 13.60 15.30 -15.15
N MET A 372 13.27 14.45 -16.12
CA MET A 372 11.91 14.00 -16.37
C MET A 372 11.72 12.55 -15.92
N PRO A 373 10.50 12.18 -15.46
CA PRO A 373 10.21 10.79 -15.15
C PRO A 373 10.20 9.93 -16.42
N LEU A 374 10.66 8.68 -16.30
CA LEU A 374 10.82 7.79 -17.45
C LEU A 374 9.48 7.44 -18.11
N TRP A 375 8.42 7.26 -17.31
CA TRP A 375 7.07 6.95 -17.81
C TRP A 375 6.49 8.02 -18.76
N LEU A 376 7.07 9.22 -18.79
CA LEU A 376 6.67 10.28 -19.72
C LEU A 376 6.81 9.86 -21.18
N CYS A 377 7.75 8.95 -21.50
CA CYS A 377 7.88 8.44 -22.86
C CYS A 377 6.63 7.69 -23.32
N GLY A 378 5.93 6.99 -22.42
CA GLY A 378 4.67 6.32 -22.70
C GLY A 378 3.52 7.31 -22.89
N SER A 379 3.39 8.28 -21.98
CA SER A 379 2.38 9.34 -22.08
C SER A 379 2.48 10.11 -23.41
N ARG A 380 3.69 10.43 -23.88
CA ARG A 380 3.89 11.14 -25.15
C ARG A 380 3.46 10.37 -26.40
N ARG A 381 3.24 9.07 -26.29
CA ARG A 381 2.71 8.24 -27.39
C ARG A 381 1.18 8.30 -27.50
N TRP A 382 0.51 8.95 -26.55
CA TRP A 382 -0.94 9.11 -26.56
C TRP A 382 -1.43 9.85 -27.81
N THR A 383 -2.33 9.22 -28.57
CA THR A 383 -2.93 9.81 -29.78
C THR A 383 -4.36 10.31 -29.58
N GLY A 384 -4.91 10.16 -28.37
CA GLY A 384 -6.25 10.64 -27.97
C GLY A 384 -6.44 12.16 -28.00
N GLY A 385 -5.34 12.91 -28.15
CA GLY A 385 -5.35 14.37 -28.06
C GLY A 385 -5.84 14.84 -26.69
N ARG A 386 -6.59 15.95 -26.67
CA ARG A 386 -7.10 16.57 -25.43
C ARG A 386 -8.44 16.01 -24.94
N ARG A 387 -8.93 14.94 -25.55
CA ARG A 387 -10.19 14.31 -25.16
C ARG A 387 -10.04 13.60 -23.82
N ALA A 388 -11.15 13.43 -23.09
CA ALA A 388 -11.13 12.64 -21.88
C ALA A 388 -10.73 11.20 -22.21
N MET A 389 -9.79 10.66 -21.42
CA MET A 389 -9.20 9.34 -21.65
C MET A 389 -10.27 8.23 -21.69
N ALA A 390 -11.25 8.28 -20.81
CA ALA A 390 -12.38 7.33 -20.78
C ALA A 390 -13.19 7.35 -22.08
N ASP A 391 -13.46 8.53 -22.65
CA ASP A 391 -14.21 8.67 -23.88
C ASP A 391 -13.41 8.14 -25.09
N VAL A 392 -12.11 8.38 -25.11
CA VAL A 392 -11.20 7.85 -26.14
C VAL A 392 -11.15 6.33 -26.08
N LEU A 393 -10.97 5.77 -24.88
CA LEU A 393 -10.99 4.33 -24.65
C LEU A 393 -12.29 3.69 -25.12
N ALA A 394 -13.44 4.27 -24.75
CA ALA A 394 -14.75 3.76 -25.13
C ALA A 394 -14.95 3.80 -26.66
N ASP A 395 -14.61 4.92 -27.30
CA ASP A 395 -14.75 5.07 -28.75
C ASP A 395 -13.88 4.09 -29.52
N ASP A 396 -12.59 4.03 -29.20
CA ASP A 396 -11.64 3.14 -29.90
C ASP A 396 -12.00 1.66 -29.65
N PHE A 397 -12.48 1.34 -28.45
CA PHE A 397 -13.02 0.02 -28.15
C PHE A 397 -14.26 -0.30 -28.99
N VAL A 398 -15.17 0.64 -29.22
CA VAL A 398 -16.34 0.44 -30.10
C VAL A 398 -15.92 0.32 -31.57
N VAL A 399 -14.93 1.09 -32.02
CA VAL A 399 -14.41 1.02 -33.41
C VAL A 399 -13.76 -0.34 -33.70
N SER A 400 -13.19 -1.02 -32.70
CA SER A 400 -12.68 -2.39 -32.81
C SER A 400 -13.75 -3.48 -33.05
N ARG A 401 -15.01 -3.12 -33.32
CA ARG A 401 -16.13 -4.05 -33.56
C ARG A 401 -15.94 -5.02 -34.75
N TYR A 402 -15.04 -4.72 -35.69
CA TYR A 402 -14.77 -5.61 -36.84
C TYR A 402 -14.23 -6.99 -36.44
N VAL A 403 -13.78 -7.15 -35.19
CA VAL A 403 -13.33 -8.42 -34.61
C VAL A 403 -14.48 -9.43 -34.45
N GLU A 404 -15.73 -8.97 -34.28
CA GLU A 404 -16.92 -9.83 -34.13
C GLU A 404 -17.23 -10.69 -35.38
N TRP A 405 -16.51 -10.48 -36.48
CA TRP A 405 -16.64 -11.21 -37.75
C TRP A 405 -15.52 -12.24 -37.99
N LEU A 406 -14.55 -12.34 -37.08
CA LEU A 406 -13.48 -13.34 -37.11
C LEU A 406 -13.95 -14.62 -36.41
N GLU A 407 -13.57 -15.79 -36.91
CA GLU A 407 -13.83 -17.06 -36.24
C GLU A 407 -13.01 -17.15 -34.93
N LEU A 408 -13.51 -17.85 -33.90
CA LEU A 408 -12.88 -17.84 -32.56
C LEU A 408 -11.43 -18.34 -32.60
N ASN A 409 -11.13 -19.34 -33.43
CA ASN A 409 -9.77 -19.84 -33.65
C ASN A 409 -8.86 -18.81 -34.35
N GLU A 410 -9.42 -17.95 -35.21
CA GLU A 410 -8.68 -16.84 -35.81
C GLU A 410 -8.40 -15.75 -34.77
N VAL A 411 -9.31 -15.53 -33.82
CA VAL A 411 -9.10 -14.58 -32.70
C VAL A 411 -8.11 -15.13 -31.67
N GLU A 412 -8.22 -16.39 -31.29
CA GLU A 412 -7.25 -17.04 -30.39
C GLU A 412 -5.86 -17.04 -31.01
N ALA A 413 -5.73 -17.41 -32.28
CA ALA A 413 -4.48 -17.32 -33.02
C ALA A 413 -3.99 -15.87 -33.13
N ALA A 414 -4.87 -14.89 -33.33
CA ALA A 414 -4.47 -13.48 -33.41
C ALA A 414 -4.15 -12.87 -32.03
N VAL A 415 -4.69 -13.39 -30.92
CA VAL A 415 -4.29 -13.02 -29.56
C VAL A 415 -2.92 -13.62 -29.23
N GLU A 416 -2.67 -14.87 -29.63
CA GLU A 416 -1.35 -15.50 -29.52
C GLU A 416 -0.34 -14.77 -30.42
N GLU A 417 -0.64 -14.55 -31.70
CA GLU A 417 0.22 -13.82 -32.65
C GLU A 417 0.44 -12.36 -32.22
N ALA A 418 -0.59 -11.66 -31.72
CA ALA A 418 -0.42 -10.32 -31.19
C ALA A 418 0.49 -10.30 -29.95
N SER A 419 0.59 -11.40 -29.20
CA SER A 419 1.60 -11.58 -28.15
C SER A 419 2.95 -12.07 -28.67
N ASP A 420 3.02 -12.66 -29.87
CA ASP A 420 4.20 -13.27 -30.50
C ASP A 420 4.93 -12.38 -31.50
N GLU A 421 4.45 -11.17 -31.80
CA GLU A 421 5.08 -10.31 -32.82
C GLU A 421 5.87 -9.11 -32.23
N PHE A 422 6.30 -9.18 -30.97
CA PHE A 422 6.97 -8.05 -30.29
C PHE A 422 8.50 -7.95 -30.42
#